data_AF-A0A383EM18-F1
#
_entry.id   AF-A0A383EM18-F1
#
_cell.length_a   1.000
_cell.length_b   1.000
_cell.length_c   1.000
_cell.angle_alpha   90.00
_cell.angle_beta   90.00
_cell.angle_gamma   90.00
#
_symmetry.space_group_name_H-M   'P 1'
#
loop_
_entity.id
_entity.type
_entity.pdbx_description
1 polymer ?
#
loop_
_entity_poly.entity_id
_entity_poly.type
_entity_poly.pdbx_seq_one_letter_code
_entity_poly.pdbx_strand_id
1 'polypeptide(L)'
;VQLFNQTLGAREEAWFGDDVRAMKAYESGVADWMQQLEPKPLAVPLPEPKVQVKGSRSFPRLERRKPSEHEEMMIRGESLFDTRSNRAAQFGTEVHTVFEGIEWWDDAARTMLEKHRTKISRAAETVGLCFNNAAIAAHFMADAKAEVWRERAFEVVLDGKLCSGVFDRVVLRANYVEIVDFKTDRVQDEAELTVAVERHRSQLDWYRKVLMQMSGLAADQITCRLLFTH
;
A
#
# COMPACT_ATOMS: atom_id res chain seq x y z
N VAL A 1 -7.24 7.57 39.24
CA VAL A 1 -5.90 7.37 38.66
C VAL A 1 -4.96 7.01 39.81
N GLN A 2 -4.67 5.72 40.01
CA GLN A 2 -3.64 5.34 40.98
C GLN A 2 -2.28 5.59 40.35
N LEU A 3 -1.45 6.40 41.01
CA LEU A 3 -0.12 6.75 40.54
C LEU A 3 0.82 5.54 40.74
N PHE A 4 1.67 5.28 39.75
CA PHE A 4 2.55 4.11 39.65
C PHE A 4 3.39 3.85 40.92
N ASN A 5 3.76 4.91 41.65
CA ASN A 5 4.52 4.84 42.92
C ASN A 5 3.75 4.18 44.08
N GLN A 6 2.43 3.98 43.98
CA GLN A 6 1.65 3.32 45.04
C GLN A 6 1.66 1.79 44.95
N THR A 7 2.23 1.20 43.88
CA THR A 7 2.18 -0.26 43.62
C THR A 7 3.54 -0.95 43.71
N LEU A 8 4.62 -0.19 43.92
CA LEU A 8 6.00 -0.69 43.87
C LEU A 8 6.57 -0.73 45.30
N GLY A 9 7.07 -1.90 45.69
CA GLY A 9 7.54 -2.19 47.05
C GLY A 9 8.54 -1.16 47.57
N ALA A 10 8.34 -0.72 48.81
CA ALA A 10 8.96 0.44 49.45
C ALA A 10 10.45 0.25 49.83
N ARG A 11 11.33 0.01 48.87
CA ARG A 11 12.79 0.09 49.10
C ARG A 11 13.47 0.88 47.99
N GLU A 12 13.80 2.12 48.32
CA GLU A 12 14.72 2.94 47.54
C GLU A 12 16.16 2.50 47.85
N GLU A 13 16.86 1.96 46.85
CA GLU A 13 18.28 1.64 46.95
C GLU A 13 19.09 2.66 46.13
N ALA A 14 20.07 3.30 46.77
CA ALA A 14 20.97 4.21 46.09
C ALA A 14 22.01 3.43 45.29
N TRP A 15 22.08 3.67 43.98
CA TRP A 15 23.13 3.14 43.12
C TRP A 15 24.19 4.22 42.91
N PHE A 16 25.45 3.87 43.16
CA PHE A 16 26.60 4.73 42.96
C PHE A 16 27.44 4.16 41.82
N GLY A 17 27.48 4.86 40.69
CA GLY A 17 28.49 4.68 39.65
C GLY A 17 29.40 5.91 39.63
N ASP A 18 30.65 5.74 39.18
CA ASP A 18 31.80 6.61 39.46
C ASP A 18 31.66 8.13 39.20
N ASP A 19 30.57 8.62 38.61
CA ASP A 19 30.25 10.07 38.57
C ASP A 19 28.74 10.42 38.53
N VAL A 20 27.83 9.46 38.78
CA VAL A 20 26.38 9.71 38.79
C VAL A 20 25.71 9.01 39.98
N ARG A 21 24.93 9.79 40.75
CA ARG A 21 24.06 9.27 41.81
C ARG A 21 22.66 9.08 41.26
N ALA A 22 22.17 7.85 41.27
CA ALA A 22 20.80 7.52 40.90
C ALA A 22 20.14 6.68 42.00
N MET A 23 18.85 6.90 42.23
CA MET A 23 18.04 6.07 43.12
C MET A 23 17.25 5.06 42.31
N LYS A 24 17.38 3.78 42.65
CA LYS A 24 16.60 2.70 42.07
C LYS A 24 15.18 2.79 42.63
N ALA A 25 14.23 3.18 41.77
CA ALA A 25 12.83 3.35 42.16
C ALA A 25 12.05 2.03 42.23
N TYR A 26 12.45 1.00 41.46
CA TYR A 26 11.85 -0.34 41.48
C TYR A 26 12.71 -1.36 40.73
N GLU A 27 12.69 -2.61 41.19
CA GLU A 27 13.24 -3.77 40.47
C GLU A 27 12.34 -4.98 40.68
N SER A 28 12.18 -5.78 39.62
CA SER A 28 11.46 -7.05 39.63
C SER A 28 12.28 -8.05 38.81
N GLY A 29 12.56 -9.20 39.42
CA GLY A 29 13.48 -10.21 38.87
C GLY A 29 14.82 -10.21 39.62
N VAL A 30 15.69 -11.14 39.23
CA VAL A 30 17.06 -11.25 39.75
C VAL A 30 17.99 -10.94 38.58
N ALA A 31 18.95 -10.03 38.73
CA ALA A 31 19.87 -9.66 37.65
C ALA A 31 20.62 -10.87 37.04
N ASP A 32 20.92 -11.86 37.88
CA ASP A 32 21.56 -13.12 37.50
C ASP A 32 20.57 -14.23 37.10
N TRP A 33 19.36 -13.88 36.64
CA TRP A 33 18.31 -14.85 36.27
C TRP A 33 18.81 -15.94 35.29
N MET A 34 19.77 -15.62 34.42
CA MET A 34 20.38 -16.56 33.49
C MET A 34 21.07 -17.72 34.20
N GLN A 35 21.64 -17.51 35.39
CA GLN A 35 22.33 -18.53 36.17
C GLN A 35 21.36 -19.50 36.87
N GLN A 36 20.07 -19.15 36.93
CA GLN A 36 19.02 -19.97 37.53
C GLN A 36 18.29 -20.87 36.52
N LEU A 37 18.61 -20.74 35.23
CA LEU A 37 18.08 -21.62 34.20
C LEU A 37 18.88 -22.92 34.17
N GLU A 38 18.28 -24.01 34.65
CA GLU A 38 18.87 -25.33 34.43
C GLU A 38 18.85 -25.65 32.93
N PRO A 39 20.00 -26.02 32.32
CA PRO A 39 20.04 -26.40 30.92
C PRO A 39 19.21 -27.65 30.72
N LYS A 40 18.19 -27.56 29.86
CA LYS A 40 17.38 -28.70 29.44
C LYS A 40 18.32 -29.76 28.84
N PRO A 41 18.26 -31.03 29.28
CA PRO A 41 19.08 -32.09 28.69
C PRO A 41 18.87 -32.10 27.17
N LEU A 42 19.97 -32.24 26.42
CA LEU A 42 19.94 -32.37 24.97
C LEU A 42 18.95 -33.49 24.61
N ALA A 43 17.88 -33.13 23.90
CA ALA A 43 16.94 -34.10 23.39
C ALA A 43 17.69 -35.15 22.56
N VAL A 44 17.34 -36.43 22.73
CA VAL A 44 17.79 -37.53 21.87
C VAL A 44 17.69 -37.08 20.40
N PRO A 45 18.70 -37.32 19.55
CA PRO A 45 18.64 -36.90 18.15
C PRO A 45 17.33 -37.40 17.53
N LEU A 46 16.47 -36.45 17.14
CA LEU A 46 15.32 -36.78 16.33
C LEU A 46 15.85 -37.42 15.04
N PRO A 47 15.20 -38.48 14.51
CA PRO A 47 15.60 -39.04 13.22
C PRO A 47 15.64 -37.91 12.19
N GLU A 48 16.73 -37.85 11.42
CA GLU A 48 16.90 -36.82 10.41
C GLU A 48 15.63 -36.75 9.54
N PRO A 49 15.05 -35.56 9.34
CA PRO A 49 13.88 -35.42 8.51
C PRO A 49 14.27 -35.96 7.13
N LYS A 50 13.62 -37.06 6.70
CA LYS A 50 13.80 -37.59 5.35
C LYS A 50 13.50 -36.45 4.39
N VAL A 51 14.52 -35.97 3.69
CA VAL A 51 14.37 -34.97 2.64
C VAL A 51 13.43 -35.56 1.61
N GLN A 52 12.16 -35.14 1.64
CA GLN A 52 11.25 -35.39 0.53
C GLN A 52 11.80 -34.57 -0.62
N VAL A 53 12.55 -35.21 -1.51
CA VAL A 53 12.89 -34.65 -2.81
C VAL A 53 11.54 -34.40 -3.49
N LYS A 54 11.11 -33.13 -3.51
CA LYS A 54 9.92 -32.73 -4.27
C LYS A 54 10.13 -33.26 -5.68
N GLY A 55 9.27 -34.19 -6.11
CA GLY A 55 9.27 -34.67 -7.48
C GLY A 55 9.29 -33.50 -8.45
N SER A 56 9.87 -33.69 -9.64
CA SER A 56 9.87 -32.66 -10.69
C SER A 56 8.46 -32.12 -10.85
N ARG A 57 8.31 -30.81 -10.67
CA ARG A 57 6.99 -30.17 -10.75
C ARG A 57 6.46 -30.35 -12.17
N SER A 58 5.24 -30.87 -12.31
CA SER A 58 4.56 -31.02 -13.60
C SER A 58 4.16 -29.69 -14.26
N PHE A 59 4.32 -28.57 -13.54
CA PHE A 59 3.92 -27.24 -14.02
C PHE A 59 5.12 -26.29 -14.05
N PRO A 60 5.32 -25.55 -15.15
CA PRO A 60 6.36 -24.55 -15.24
C PRO A 60 6.13 -23.46 -14.17
N ARG A 61 7.22 -23.01 -13.53
CA ARG A 61 7.16 -21.88 -12.61
C ARG A 61 6.98 -20.61 -13.44
N LEU A 62 5.79 -20.03 -13.40
CA LEU A 62 5.54 -18.73 -14.01
C LEU A 62 6.32 -17.66 -13.23
N GLU A 63 7.12 -16.86 -13.94
CA GLU A 63 7.76 -15.69 -13.36
C GLU A 63 6.68 -14.69 -12.91
N ARG A 64 6.81 -14.16 -11.69
CA ARG A 64 5.90 -13.11 -11.21
C ARG A 64 6.34 -11.76 -11.77
N ARG A 65 5.38 -10.97 -12.23
CA ARG A 65 5.57 -9.57 -12.63
C ARG A 65 4.52 -8.68 -12.01
N LYS A 66 4.91 -7.48 -11.58
CA LYS A 66 4.00 -6.42 -11.14
C LYS A 66 3.96 -5.29 -12.18
N PRO A 67 2.82 -4.59 -12.34
CA PRO A 67 2.73 -3.44 -13.23
C PRO A 67 3.71 -2.33 -12.85
N SER A 68 3.95 -2.12 -11.54
CA SER A 68 4.94 -1.15 -11.04
C SER A 68 6.39 -1.55 -11.32
N GLU A 69 6.68 -2.82 -11.67
CA GLU A 69 8.03 -3.26 -12.07
C GLU A 69 8.38 -2.83 -13.50
N HIS A 70 7.44 -2.27 -14.27
CA HIS A 70 7.75 -1.61 -15.54
C HIS A 70 8.53 -0.31 -15.36
N GLU A 71 8.63 0.20 -14.14
CA GLU A 71 9.61 1.21 -13.76
C GLU A 71 10.96 0.51 -13.45
N GLU A 72 11.79 0.25 -14.47
CA GLU A 72 13.24 0.06 -14.25
C GLU A 72 13.88 1.40 -13.84
N MET A 73 13.38 1.99 -12.76
CA MET A 73 13.94 3.19 -12.16
C MET A 73 15.08 2.72 -11.24
N MET A 74 16.31 3.12 -11.55
CA MET A 74 17.41 2.99 -10.59
C MET A 74 17.09 3.87 -9.38
N ILE A 75 16.46 3.29 -8.36
CA ILE A 75 16.27 3.93 -7.07
C ILE A 75 17.64 3.99 -6.40
N ARG A 76 18.18 5.19 -6.18
CA ARG A 76 19.38 5.33 -5.36
C ARG A 76 19.06 4.81 -3.96
N GLY A 77 19.88 3.90 -3.44
CA GLY A 77 19.62 3.23 -2.15
C GLY A 77 19.40 4.19 -0.97
N GLU A 78 19.97 5.39 -1.02
CA GLU A 78 19.74 6.49 -0.06
C GLU A 78 18.26 6.97 -0.03
N SER A 79 17.57 6.95 -1.17
CA SER A 79 16.18 7.40 -1.31
C SER A 79 15.18 6.45 -0.66
N LEU A 80 15.54 5.17 -0.48
CA LEU A 80 14.72 4.19 0.25
C LEU A 80 14.66 4.48 1.76
N PHE A 81 15.67 5.19 2.28
CA PHE A 81 15.73 5.61 3.67
C PHE A 81 15.43 7.11 3.84
N ASP A 82 15.16 7.83 2.75
CA ASP A 82 14.77 9.23 2.84
C ASP A 82 13.33 9.34 3.37
N THR A 83 13.22 10.01 4.52
CA THR A 83 11.95 10.38 5.15
C THR A 83 10.99 11.09 4.19
N ARG A 84 11.49 11.87 3.21
CA ARG A 84 10.62 12.55 2.22
C ARG A 84 9.99 11.57 1.24
N SER A 85 10.76 10.60 0.74
CA SER A 85 10.28 9.56 -0.18
C SER A 85 9.22 8.68 0.48
N ASN A 86 9.47 8.26 1.73
CA ASN A 86 8.51 7.49 2.51
C ASN A 86 7.21 8.28 2.79
N ARG A 87 7.31 9.58 3.08
CA ARG A 87 6.14 10.46 3.24
C ARG A 87 5.35 10.64 1.95
N ALA A 88 6.01 10.71 0.80
CA ALA A 88 5.35 10.81 -0.51
C ALA A 88 4.60 9.52 -0.84
N ALA A 89 5.24 8.36 -0.64
CA ALA A 89 4.59 7.06 -0.83
C ALA A 89 3.41 6.85 0.13
N GLN A 90 3.57 7.19 1.41
CA GLN A 90 2.49 7.14 2.40
C GLN A 90 1.32 8.06 2.00
N PHE A 91 1.63 9.29 1.58
CA PHE A 91 0.61 10.23 1.11
C PHE A 91 -0.14 9.68 -0.12
N GLY A 92 0.56 9.06 -1.07
CA GLY A 92 -0.05 8.34 -2.19
C GLY A 92 -1.03 7.27 -1.71
N THR A 93 -0.61 6.37 -0.83
CA THR A 93 -1.48 5.33 -0.25
C THR A 93 -2.72 5.91 0.43
N GLU A 94 -2.57 7.01 1.18
CA GLU A 94 -3.69 7.69 1.83
C GLU A 94 -4.68 8.28 0.81
N VAL A 95 -4.20 8.86 -0.29
CA VAL A 95 -5.05 9.37 -1.38
C VAL A 95 -5.83 8.23 -2.04
N HIS A 96 -5.18 7.10 -2.33
CA HIS A 96 -5.83 5.91 -2.87
C HIS A 96 -6.89 5.36 -1.93
N THR A 97 -6.59 5.28 -0.62
CA THR A 97 -7.57 4.83 0.40
C THR A 97 -8.81 5.73 0.43
N VAL A 98 -8.65 7.04 0.24
CA VAL A 98 -9.81 7.96 0.16
C VAL A 98 -10.61 7.71 -1.12
N PHE A 99 -9.96 7.55 -2.28
CA PHE A 99 -10.65 7.24 -3.54
C PHE A 99 -11.34 5.87 -3.52
N GLU A 100 -10.75 4.86 -2.86
CA GLU A 100 -11.35 3.54 -2.68
C GLU A 100 -12.74 3.62 -2.02
N GLY A 101 -12.90 4.56 -1.07
CA GLY A 101 -14.17 4.80 -0.41
C GLY A 101 -15.26 5.42 -1.31
N ILE A 102 -14.91 5.91 -2.51
CA ILE A 102 -15.81 6.65 -3.40
C ILE A 102 -16.21 5.76 -4.58
N GLU A 103 -17.40 5.16 -4.51
CA GLU A 103 -17.98 4.48 -5.68
C GLU A 103 -18.46 5.49 -6.71
N TRP A 104 -19.33 6.39 -6.30
CA TRP A 104 -19.86 7.48 -7.12
C TRP A 104 -19.80 8.77 -6.32
N TRP A 105 -19.77 9.90 -7.02
CA TRP A 105 -19.74 11.21 -6.39
C TRP A 105 -21.16 11.67 -6.00
N ASP A 106 -21.69 11.04 -4.95
CA ASP A 106 -23.01 11.27 -4.38
C ASP A 106 -22.95 11.90 -2.97
N ASP A 107 -24.11 12.09 -2.35
CA ASP A 107 -24.21 12.67 -1.01
C ASP A 107 -23.53 11.80 0.08
N ALA A 108 -23.49 10.48 -0.12
CA ALA A 108 -22.82 9.57 0.81
C ALA A 108 -21.30 9.72 0.72
N ALA A 109 -20.75 9.82 -0.50
CA ALA A 109 -19.34 10.10 -0.73
C ALA A 109 -18.93 11.47 -0.18
N ARG A 110 -19.74 12.51 -0.38
CA ARG A 110 -19.50 13.85 0.20
C ARG A 110 -19.48 13.80 1.73
N THR A 111 -20.45 13.11 2.33
CA THR A 111 -20.53 12.95 3.79
C THR A 111 -19.34 12.17 4.34
N MET A 112 -18.90 11.12 3.65
CA MET A 112 -17.69 10.38 3.98
C MET A 112 -16.47 11.30 3.93
N LEU A 113 -16.30 12.05 2.84
CA LEU A 113 -15.15 12.93 2.66
C LEU A 113 -15.07 14.03 3.73
N GLU A 114 -16.21 14.64 4.09
CA GLU A 114 -16.27 15.62 5.19
C GLU A 114 -15.89 15.01 6.56
N LYS A 115 -16.28 13.76 6.83
CA LYS A 115 -15.85 13.04 8.04
C LYS A 115 -14.34 12.76 8.04
N HIS A 116 -13.73 12.52 6.89
CA HIS A 116 -12.28 12.35 6.78
C HIS A 116 -11.54 13.69 6.87
N ARG A 117 -12.12 14.77 6.34
CA ARG A 117 -11.58 16.13 6.44
C ARG A 117 -11.51 16.63 7.88
N THR A 118 -12.54 16.37 8.68
CA THR A 118 -12.57 16.72 10.11
C THR A 118 -11.55 15.97 10.95
N LYS A 119 -10.97 14.88 10.43
CA LYS A 119 -9.83 14.15 11.03
C LYS A 119 -8.45 14.61 10.52
N ILE A 120 -8.40 15.68 9.71
CA ILE A 120 -7.19 16.33 9.16
C ILE A 120 -6.26 15.35 8.43
N SER A 121 -6.81 14.58 7.47
CA SER A 121 -5.96 13.92 6.47
C SER A 121 -5.83 14.85 5.25
N ARG A 122 -4.60 15.30 4.96
CA ARG A 122 -4.25 16.07 3.75
C ARG A 122 -4.72 15.36 2.47
N ALA A 123 -4.81 14.02 2.49
CA ALA A 123 -5.31 13.23 1.37
C ALA A 123 -6.79 13.53 1.09
N ALA A 124 -7.64 13.60 2.11
CA ALA A 124 -9.07 13.91 1.96
C ALA A 124 -9.30 15.32 1.39
N GLU A 125 -8.48 16.30 1.81
CA GLU A 125 -8.52 17.64 1.22
C GLU A 125 -8.12 17.64 -0.25
N THR A 126 -7.06 16.89 -0.59
CA THR A 126 -6.57 16.77 -1.97
C THR A 126 -7.62 16.12 -2.87
N VAL A 127 -8.25 15.04 -2.42
CA VAL A 127 -9.36 14.39 -3.15
C VAL A 127 -10.56 15.33 -3.28
N GLY A 128 -10.90 16.09 -2.23
CA GLY A 128 -11.98 17.08 -2.30
C GLY A 128 -11.73 18.17 -3.34
N LEU A 129 -10.48 18.64 -3.45
CA LEU A 129 -10.10 19.62 -4.48
C LEU A 129 -10.24 19.05 -5.89
N CYS A 130 -9.96 17.75 -6.09
CA CYS A 130 -10.13 17.10 -7.39
C CYS A 130 -11.59 17.19 -7.88
N PHE A 131 -12.56 17.01 -6.99
CA PHE A 131 -13.99 17.08 -7.33
C PHE A 131 -14.52 18.51 -7.58
N ASN A 132 -13.73 19.56 -7.31
CA ASN A 132 -14.05 20.91 -7.79
C ASN A 132 -13.82 21.07 -9.29
N ASN A 133 -13.04 20.18 -9.91
CA ASN A 133 -12.87 20.12 -11.35
C ASN A 133 -13.99 19.26 -11.97
N ALA A 134 -14.86 19.89 -12.76
CA ALA A 134 -15.99 19.20 -13.40
C ALA A 134 -15.55 18.05 -14.33
N ALA A 135 -14.39 18.16 -14.98
CA ALA A 135 -13.87 17.10 -15.85
C ALA A 135 -13.48 15.85 -15.04
N ILE A 136 -12.93 16.03 -13.84
CA ILE A 136 -12.65 14.91 -12.92
C ILE A 136 -13.95 14.35 -12.37
N ALA A 137 -14.86 15.21 -11.89
CA ALA A 137 -16.13 14.78 -11.32
C ALA A 137 -16.98 13.97 -12.31
N ALA A 138 -16.89 14.25 -13.61
CA ALA A 138 -17.57 13.48 -14.66
C ALA A 138 -17.24 11.98 -14.64
N HIS A 139 -16.03 11.59 -14.24
CA HIS A 139 -15.60 10.18 -14.13
C HIS A 139 -16.19 9.42 -12.94
N PHE A 140 -16.86 10.14 -12.03
CA PHE A 140 -17.47 9.58 -10.82
C PHE A 140 -18.99 9.79 -10.81
N MET A 141 -19.59 10.18 -11.94
CA MET A 141 -21.04 10.28 -12.04
C MET A 141 -21.68 8.89 -11.96
N ALA A 142 -22.70 8.76 -11.11
CA ALA A 142 -23.38 7.51 -10.87
C ALA A 142 -23.91 6.88 -12.17
N ASP A 143 -23.66 5.58 -12.33
CA ASP A 143 -24.16 4.83 -13.47
C ASP A 143 -24.66 3.45 -13.06
N ALA A 144 -25.98 3.28 -13.08
CA ALA A 144 -26.64 2.04 -12.68
C ALA A 144 -26.37 0.85 -13.61
N LYS A 145 -25.80 1.08 -14.81
CA LYS A 145 -25.44 0.02 -15.76
C LYS A 145 -23.97 -0.35 -15.70
N ALA A 146 -23.19 0.30 -14.84
CA ALA A 146 -21.77 0.05 -14.71
C ALA A 146 -21.45 -0.71 -13.42
N GLU A 147 -20.50 -1.63 -13.50
CA GLU A 147 -19.83 -2.19 -12.34
C GLU A 147 -18.56 -1.39 -12.07
N VAL A 148 -18.31 -1.00 -10.82
CA VAL A 148 -17.13 -0.22 -10.44
C VAL A 148 -16.21 -1.04 -9.56
N TRP A 149 -14.99 -1.25 -10.03
CA TRP A 149 -13.90 -1.78 -9.23
C TRP A 149 -13.09 -0.64 -8.63
N ARG A 150 -12.73 -0.77 -7.37
CA ARG A 150 -11.95 0.20 -6.58
C ARG A 150 -10.88 -0.56 -5.81
N GLU A 151 -9.62 -0.16 -5.93
CA GLU A 151 -8.46 -0.86 -5.35
C GLU A 151 -8.53 -2.39 -5.54
N ARG A 152 -8.90 -2.82 -6.76
CA ARG A 152 -9.16 -4.22 -7.06
C ARG A 152 -7.87 -4.94 -7.42
N ALA A 153 -7.42 -5.80 -6.51
CA ALA A 153 -6.34 -6.74 -6.78
C ALA A 153 -6.75 -7.77 -7.85
N PHE A 154 -5.79 -8.14 -8.70
CA PHE A 154 -5.97 -9.20 -9.69
C PHE A 154 -4.69 -10.01 -9.86
N GLU A 155 -4.86 -11.23 -10.37
CA GLU A 155 -3.77 -12.07 -10.85
C GLU A 155 -4.17 -12.69 -12.19
N VAL A 156 -3.32 -12.52 -13.20
CA VAL A 156 -3.58 -12.98 -14.57
C VAL A 156 -2.33 -13.61 -15.15
N VAL A 157 -2.47 -14.56 -16.08
CA VAL A 157 -1.33 -15.06 -16.85
C VAL A 157 -1.30 -14.33 -18.19
N LEU A 158 -0.29 -13.48 -18.37
CA LEU A 158 -0.04 -12.71 -19.59
C LEU A 158 1.31 -13.15 -20.18
N ASP A 159 1.34 -13.50 -21.46
CA ASP A 159 2.56 -13.94 -22.17
C ASP A 159 3.34 -15.05 -21.43
N GLY A 160 2.63 -15.99 -20.78
CA GLY A 160 3.24 -17.08 -20.01
C GLY A 160 3.90 -16.63 -18.71
N LYS A 161 3.56 -15.46 -18.18
CA LYS A 161 4.03 -14.94 -16.88
C LYS A 161 2.86 -14.63 -15.97
N LEU A 162 3.03 -14.86 -14.67
CA LEU A 162 2.00 -14.54 -13.68
C LEU A 162 2.13 -13.06 -13.33
N CYS A 163 1.10 -12.31 -13.66
CA CYS A 163 1.01 -10.88 -13.49
C CYS A 163 0.06 -10.58 -12.33
N SER A 164 0.57 -9.94 -11.27
CA SER A 164 -0.24 -9.52 -10.11
C SER A 164 -0.22 -8.00 -10.01
N GLY A 165 -1.34 -7.36 -9.70
CA GLY A 165 -1.39 -5.92 -9.45
C GLY A 165 -2.70 -5.50 -8.80
N VAL A 166 -2.90 -4.18 -8.70
CA VAL A 166 -4.10 -3.57 -8.17
C VAL A 166 -4.53 -2.47 -9.14
N PHE A 167 -5.81 -2.47 -9.51
CA PHE A 167 -6.39 -1.34 -10.24
C PHE A 167 -6.92 -0.31 -9.26
N ASP A 168 -6.58 0.96 -9.47
CA ASP A 168 -7.11 2.05 -8.65
C ASP A 168 -8.62 2.17 -8.83
N ARG A 169 -9.06 2.36 -10.08
CA ARG A 169 -10.49 2.41 -10.43
C ARG A 169 -10.75 1.88 -11.83
N VAL A 170 -11.73 0.98 -11.95
CA VAL A 170 -12.23 0.49 -13.25
C VAL A 170 -13.74 0.63 -13.28
N VAL A 171 -14.27 1.23 -14.34
CA VAL A 171 -15.71 1.31 -14.62
C VAL A 171 -16.00 0.39 -15.79
N LEU A 172 -16.66 -0.74 -15.51
CA LEU A 172 -17.00 -1.76 -16.49
C LEU A 172 -18.44 -1.60 -16.96
N ARG A 173 -18.64 -1.66 -18.26
CA ARG A 173 -19.94 -1.66 -18.94
C ARG A 173 -19.98 -2.81 -19.93
N ALA A 174 -21.15 -3.11 -20.48
CA ALA A 174 -21.35 -4.24 -21.39
C ALA A 174 -20.39 -4.27 -22.60
N ASN A 175 -20.00 -3.10 -23.12
CA ASN A 175 -19.19 -2.97 -24.34
C ASN A 175 -18.06 -1.94 -24.20
N TYR A 176 -17.75 -1.52 -22.98
CA TYR A 176 -16.76 -0.48 -22.72
C TYR A 176 -16.19 -0.62 -21.31
N VAL A 177 -14.88 -0.40 -21.19
CA VAL A 177 -14.18 -0.33 -19.89
C VAL A 177 -13.38 0.96 -19.84
N GLU A 178 -13.51 1.69 -18.74
CA GLU A 178 -12.62 2.81 -18.42
C GLU A 178 -11.80 2.45 -17.20
N ILE A 179 -10.48 2.58 -17.30
CA ILE A 179 -9.57 2.56 -16.16
C ILE A 179 -9.08 3.97 -15.88
N VAL A 180 -9.16 4.37 -14.62
CA VAL A 180 -8.60 5.62 -14.11
C VAL A 180 -7.52 5.26 -13.11
N ASP A 181 -6.29 5.68 -13.39
CA ASP A 181 -5.14 5.52 -12.49
C ASP A 181 -4.80 6.89 -11.87
N PHE A 182 -4.70 6.92 -10.54
CA PHE A 182 -4.52 8.13 -9.74
C PHE A 182 -3.04 8.38 -9.49
N LYS A 183 -2.59 9.58 -9.82
CA LYS A 183 -1.20 10.01 -9.58
C LYS A 183 -1.15 11.20 -8.64
N THR A 184 -0.25 11.10 -7.66
CA THR A 184 0.08 12.20 -6.73
C THR A 184 1.33 12.97 -7.15
N ASP A 185 1.82 12.75 -8.38
CA ASP A 185 2.90 13.54 -8.96
C ASP A 185 2.49 15.01 -9.03
N ARG A 186 3.41 15.91 -8.70
CA ARG A 186 3.22 17.35 -8.92
C ARG A 186 3.64 17.66 -10.34
N VAL A 187 2.70 18.16 -11.13
CA VAL A 187 2.92 18.57 -12.51
C VAL A 187 2.63 20.06 -12.60
N GLN A 188 3.65 20.87 -12.88
CA GLN A 188 3.53 22.34 -12.85
C GLN A 188 3.24 22.95 -14.22
N ASP A 189 3.64 22.27 -15.29
CA ASP A 189 3.47 22.74 -16.66
C ASP A 189 3.20 21.60 -17.66
N GLU A 190 2.91 21.97 -18.91
CA GLU A 190 2.56 21.04 -19.99
C GLU A 190 3.73 20.13 -20.41
N ALA A 191 4.97 20.59 -20.23
CA ALA A 191 6.15 19.79 -20.53
C ALA A 191 6.35 18.69 -19.47
N GLU A 192 6.22 19.05 -18.18
CA GLU A 192 6.20 18.10 -17.07
C GLU A 192 5.04 17.10 -17.20
N LEU A 193 3.87 17.56 -17.67
CA LEU A 193 2.72 16.69 -17.92
C LEU A 193 3.03 15.64 -18.97
N THR A 194 3.64 16.05 -20.08
CA THR A 194 4.02 15.14 -21.17
C THR A 194 5.01 14.08 -20.68
N VAL A 195 6.00 14.49 -19.88
CA VAL A 195 6.98 13.56 -19.29
C VAL A 195 6.31 12.61 -18.30
N ALA A 196 5.40 13.11 -17.45
CA ALA A 196 4.66 12.28 -16.50
C ALA A 196 3.74 11.26 -17.20
N VAL A 197 3.07 11.67 -18.27
CA VAL A 197 2.22 10.78 -19.08
C VAL A 197 3.07 9.68 -19.73
N GLU A 198 4.20 10.03 -20.35
CA GLU A 198 5.06 9.04 -21.01
C GLU A 198 5.65 8.06 -20.00
N ARG A 199 5.98 8.52 -18.78
CA ARG A 199 6.43 7.65 -17.68
C ARG A 199 5.42 6.58 -17.33
N HIS A 200 4.13 6.91 -17.31
CA HIS A 200 3.06 6.01 -16.89
C HIS A 200 2.48 5.17 -18.04
N ARG A 201 2.94 5.40 -19.28
CA ARG A 201 2.42 4.75 -20.48
C ARG A 201 2.54 3.22 -20.45
N SER A 202 3.70 2.70 -20.06
CA SER A 202 3.94 1.25 -20.00
C SER A 202 3.01 0.55 -19.00
N GLN A 203 2.74 1.21 -17.86
CA GLN A 203 1.81 0.73 -16.84
C GLN A 203 0.37 0.69 -17.38
N LEU A 204 -0.07 1.75 -18.04
CA LEU A 204 -1.42 1.81 -18.63
C LEU A 204 -1.62 0.81 -19.76
N ASP A 205 -0.63 0.65 -20.64
CA ASP A 205 -0.66 -0.34 -21.72
C ASP A 205 -0.75 -1.75 -21.14
N TRP A 206 -0.08 -2.00 -20.03
CA TRP A 206 -0.17 -3.26 -19.32
C TRP A 206 -1.55 -3.46 -18.69
N TYR A 207 -2.11 -2.46 -18.00
CA TYR A 207 -3.47 -2.55 -17.45
C TYR A 207 -4.51 -2.81 -18.53
N ARG A 208 -4.36 -2.15 -19.69
CA ARG A 208 -5.22 -2.39 -20.85
C ARG A 208 -5.19 -3.84 -21.27
N LYS A 209 -4.01 -4.46 -21.39
CA LYS A 209 -3.87 -5.89 -21.74
C LYS A 209 -4.54 -6.81 -20.72
N VAL A 210 -4.35 -6.54 -19.43
CA VAL A 210 -5.00 -7.30 -18.36
C VAL A 210 -6.53 -7.19 -18.48
N LEU A 211 -7.05 -5.97 -18.69
CA LEU A 211 -8.49 -5.73 -18.82
C LEU A 211 -9.07 -6.36 -20.09
N MET A 212 -8.34 -6.42 -21.21
CA MET A 212 -8.76 -7.17 -22.39
C MET A 212 -9.00 -8.65 -22.05
N GLN A 213 -8.06 -9.26 -21.31
CA GLN A 213 -8.17 -10.67 -20.92
C GLN A 213 -9.28 -10.92 -19.89
N MET A 214 -9.47 -10.01 -18.92
CA MET A 214 -10.47 -10.15 -17.87
C MET A 214 -11.90 -9.85 -18.35
N SER A 215 -12.09 -8.87 -19.24
CA SER A 215 -13.40 -8.45 -19.74
C SER A 215 -13.81 -9.11 -21.07
N GLY A 216 -12.84 -9.65 -21.82
CA GLY A 216 -13.07 -10.17 -23.18
C GLY A 216 -13.28 -9.07 -24.24
N LEU A 217 -13.11 -7.80 -23.88
CA LEU A 217 -13.26 -6.68 -24.81
C LEU A 217 -11.99 -6.41 -25.62
N ALA A 218 -12.18 -5.85 -26.81
CA ALA A 218 -11.09 -5.41 -27.67
C ALA A 218 -10.42 -4.13 -27.12
N ALA A 219 -9.20 -3.87 -27.55
CA ALA A 219 -8.40 -2.77 -27.03
C ALA A 219 -9.10 -1.41 -27.19
N ASP A 220 -9.74 -1.15 -28.33
CA ASP A 220 -10.48 0.07 -28.66
C ASP A 220 -11.71 0.32 -27.78
N GLN A 221 -12.21 -0.73 -27.11
CA GLN A 221 -13.29 -0.64 -26.12
C GLN A 221 -12.78 -0.35 -24.71
N ILE A 222 -11.45 -0.23 -24.53
CA ILE A 222 -10.81 0.05 -23.24
C ILE A 222 -10.11 1.40 -23.31
N THR A 223 -10.55 2.32 -22.46
CA THR A 223 -9.97 3.65 -22.33
C THR A 223 -9.16 3.76 -21.04
N CYS A 224 -7.91 4.21 -21.16
CA CYS A 224 -7.03 4.49 -20.03
C CYS A 224 -6.98 5.99 -19.76
N ARG A 225 -7.14 6.38 -18.49
CA ARG A 225 -7.07 7.77 -18.02
C ARG A 225 -6.05 7.87 -16.89
N LEU A 226 -5.29 8.95 -16.89
CA LEU A 226 -4.49 9.38 -15.73
C LEU A 226 -5.19 10.56 -15.09
N LEU A 227 -5.26 10.54 -13.76
CA LEU A 227 -5.78 11.65 -12.98
C LEU A 227 -4.69 12.10 -12.02
N PHE A 228 -4.13 13.28 -12.29
CA PHE A 228 -3.21 13.96 -11.39
C PHE A 228 -4.00 14.73 -10.33
N THR A 229 -3.61 14.54 -9.08
CA THR A 229 -4.33 15.03 -7.89
C THR A 229 -3.82 16.36 -7.35
N HIS A 230 -2.77 16.92 -7.97
CA HIS A 230 -2.10 18.16 -7.55
C HIS A 230 -1.99 19.18 -8.67
#